data_AF-A0A9W8G682-F1
#
_entry.id   AF-A0A9W8G682-F1
#
_cell.length_a   1.000
_cell.length_b   1.000
_cell.length_c   1.000
_cell.angle_alpha   90.00
_cell.angle_beta   90.00
_cell.angle_gamma   90.00
#
_symmetry.space_group_name_H-M   'P 1'
#
loop_
_entity.id
_entity.type
_entity.pdbx_description
1 polymer ?
#
loop_
_entity_poly.entity_id
_entity_poly.type
_entity_poly.pdbx_seq_one_letter_code
_entity_poly.pdbx_strand_id
1 'polypeptide(L)' 'MLGSVSYAIDDVCKGHTSKDKVGQPFAHPQFCNKFYTCSADGIAYVGNCPASTYYDIKLTTCTTDAKKQCGDRK' A
#
# COMPACT_ATOMS: atom_id res chain seq x y z
N MET A 1 7.69 -0.08 28.27
CA MET A 1 8.19 -1.36 27.75
C MET A 1 8.17 -1.27 26.23
N LEU A 2 9.27 -1.69 25.62
CA LEU A 2 9.70 -1.37 24.26
C LEU A 2 8.80 -2.06 23.24
N GLY A 3 8.26 -1.29 22.31
CA GLY A 3 7.58 -1.81 21.13
C GLY A 3 7.61 -0.70 20.10
N SER A 4 8.64 -0.73 19.27
CA SER A 4 8.77 0.04 18.04
C SER A 4 7.41 0.28 17.40
N VAL A 5 7.13 1.52 16.98
CA VAL A 5 6.06 1.81 16.00
C VAL A 5 6.48 1.13 14.70
N SER A 6 6.37 -0.20 14.67
CA SER A 6 6.43 -1.00 13.49
C SER A 6 5.17 -0.60 12.75
N TYR A 7 5.34 0.02 11.59
CA TYR A 7 4.30 0.07 10.59
C TYR A 7 3.96 -1.39 10.24
N ALA A 8 3.17 -2.03 11.10
CA ALA A 8 3.01 -3.47 11.10
C ALA A 8 2.07 -3.76 9.95
N ILE A 9 2.62 -4.39 8.93
CA ILE A 9 1.92 -4.72 7.68
C ILE A 9 0.63 -5.51 7.96
N ASP A 10 0.54 -6.18 9.11
CA ASP A 10 -0.68 -6.82 9.61
C ASP A 10 -1.82 -5.84 9.96
N ASP A 11 -1.53 -4.62 10.45
CA ASP A 11 -2.57 -3.61 10.72
C ASP A 11 -3.18 -3.03 9.43
N VAL A 12 -2.44 -3.02 8.31
CA VAL A 12 -2.97 -2.56 7.00
C VAL A 12 -4.10 -3.46 6.52
N CYS A 13 -4.04 -4.76 6.81
CA CYS A 13 -5.07 -5.72 6.41
C CYS A 13 -6.09 -6.06 7.50
N LYS A 14 -5.89 -5.63 8.76
CA LYS A 14 -6.89 -5.77 9.83
C LYS A 14 -8.16 -5.01 9.44
N GLY A 15 -9.19 -5.74 9.01
CA GLY A 15 -10.48 -5.20 8.56
C GLY A 15 -10.65 -5.13 7.03
N HIS A 16 -9.60 -5.45 6.26
CA HIS A 16 -9.63 -5.53 4.79
C HIS A 16 -9.64 -6.98 4.27
N THR A 17 -9.98 -7.94 5.14
CA THR A 17 -10.12 -9.38 4.83
C THR A 17 -11.54 -9.80 4.46
N SER A 18 -12.50 -8.87 4.49
CA SER A 18 -13.83 -9.13 3.95
C SER A 18 -13.69 -9.46 2.46
N LYS A 19 -14.35 -10.53 2.01
CA LYS A 19 -14.22 -11.15 0.67
C LYS A 19 -14.34 -10.15 -0.50
N ASP A 20 -14.89 -8.98 -0.25
CA ASP A 20 -15.04 -7.82 -1.13
C ASP A 20 -13.78 -6.95 -1.34
N LYS A 21 -12.76 -7.01 -0.47
CA LYS A 21 -11.53 -6.17 -0.56
C LYS A 21 -10.21 -6.94 -0.68
N VAL A 22 -10.29 -8.26 -0.79
CA VAL A 22 -9.12 -9.11 -1.03
C VAL A 22 -8.51 -8.80 -2.40
N GLY A 23 -7.19 -8.61 -2.43
CA GLY A 23 -6.43 -8.28 -3.64
C GLY A 23 -6.50 -6.81 -4.04
N GLN A 24 -7.21 -5.96 -3.29
CA GLN A 24 -7.28 -4.52 -3.56
C GLN A 24 -5.93 -3.87 -3.19
N PRO A 25 -5.27 -3.16 -4.13
CA PRO A 25 -4.02 -2.48 -3.82
C PRO A 25 -4.24 -1.14 -3.09
N PHE A 26 -3.42 -0.87 -2.09
CA PHE A 26 -3.46 0.30 -1.22
C PHE A 26 -2.13 1.05 -1.29
N ALA A 27 -2.19 2.38 -1.15
CA ALA A 27 -0.98 3.19 -1.14
C ALA A 27 -0.09 2.89 0.06
N HIS A 28 1.21 2.79 -0.18
CA HIS A 28 2.16 2.73 0.91
C HIS A 28 2.25 4.13 1.58
N PRO A 29 2.26 4.17 2.92
CA PRO A 29 2.17 5.37 3.77
C PRO A 29 3.47 6.18 3.84
N GLN A 30 4.61 5.52 3.70
CA GLN A 30 5.92 6.17 3.69
C GLN A 30 6.53 6.33 2.29
N PHE A 31 6.16 5.48 1.32
CA PHE A 31 6.78 5.42 0.00
C PHE A 31 5.72 5.49 -1.10
N CYS A 32 5.85 6.39 -2.06
CA CYS A 32 4.87 6.49 -3.15
C CYS A 32 5.07 5.48 -4.26
N ASN A 33 6.29 4.98 -4.41
CA ASN A 33 6.62 3.94 -5.38
C ASN A 33 6.29 2.54 -4.86
N LYS A 34 5.57 2.44 -3.73
CA LYS A 34 5.16 1.16 -3.13
C LYS A 34 3.66 1.16 -2.89
N PHE A 35 3.10 -0.04 -2.90
CA PHE A 35 1.72 -0.31 -2.57
C PHE A 35 1.62 -1.63 -1.81
N TYR A 36 0.49 -1.86 -1.16
CA TYR A 36 0.21 -3.12 -0.48
C TYR A 36 -1.04 -3.78 -1.02
N THR A 37 -1.07 -5.10 -1.08
CA THR A 37 -2.27 -5.87 -1.38
C THR A 37 -2.56 -6.82 -0.23
N CYS A 38 -3.82 -6.90 0.20
CA CYS A 38 -4.24 -7.81 1.26
C CYS A 38 -4.75 -9.12 0.68
N SER A 39 -4.24 -10.25 1.15
CA SER A 39 -4.81 -11.57 0.87
C SER A 39 -6.02 -11.87 1.76
N ALA A 40 -6.81 -12.88 1.38
CA ALA A 40 -7.96 -13.34 2.14
C ALA A 40 -7.58 -13.77 3.57
N ASP A 41 -6.36 -14.25 3.76
CA ASP A 41 -5.79 -14.66 5.04
C ASP A 41 -5.32 -13.48 5.92
N GLY A 42 -5.48 -12.24 5.46
CA GLY A 42 -5.05 -11.03 6.20
C GLY A 42 -3.58 -10.71 6.10
N ILE A 43 -2.86 -11.35 5.17
CA ILE A 43 -1.46 -11.09 4.90
C ILE A 43 -1.36 -9.93 3.91
N ALA A 44 -0.61 -8.88 4.23
CA ALA A 44 -0.27 -7.86 3.25
C ALA A 44 1.03 -8.18 2.50
N TYR A 45 1.00 -7.93 1.20
CA TYR A 45 2.11 -8.06 0.29
C TYR A 45 2.51 -6.69 -0.20
N VAL A 46 3.79 -6.34 -0.09
CA VAL A 46 4.30 -5.08 -0.62
C VAL A 46 4.68 -5.26 -2.09
N GLY A 47 4.05 -4.46 -2.95
CA GLY A 47 4.38 -4.32 -4.36
C GLY A 47 5.20 -3.05 -4.60
N ASN A 48 6.18 -3.14 -5.49
CA ASN A 48 7.00 -2.02 -5.92
C ASN A 48 6.62 -1.61 -7.34
N CYS A 49 6.37 -0.32 -7.54
CA CYS A 49 6.17 0.25 -8.86
C CYS A 49 7.50 0.29 -9.64
N PRO A 50 7.45 0.12 -10.99
CA PRO A 50 8.62 0.24 -11.86
C PRO A 50 9.22 1.66 -11.85
N ALA A 51 10.46 1.78 -12.32
CA ALA A 51 11.28 2.99 -12.15
C ALA A 51 10.55 4.29 -12.56
N SER A 52 10.63 5.28 -11.67
CA SER A 52 10.02 6.62 -11.79
C SER A 52 8.48 6.66 -11.86
N THR A 53 7.80 5.56 -11.52
CA THR A 53 6.33 5.54 -11.39
C THR A 53 5.90 5.45 -9.93
N TYR A 54 4.70 5.94 -9.66
CA TYR A 54 4.13 6.03 -8.33
C TYR A 54 2.76 5.37 -8.33
N TYR A 55 2.37 4.82 -7.19
CA TYR A 55 1.10 4.14 -7.07
C TYR A 55 -0.07 5.14 -7.01
N ASP A 56 -0.96 5.06 -8.00
CA ASP A 56 -2.20 5.83 -8.06
C ASP A 56 -3.33 5.07 -7.37
N ILE A 57 -3.92 5.67 -6.33
CA ILE A 57 -5.01 5.05 -5.57
C ILE A 57 -6.32 5.05 -6.37
N LYS A 58 -6.51 6.02 -7.28
CA LYS A 58 -7.74 6.14 -8.07
C LYS A 58 -7.75 5.19 -9.25
N LEU A 59 -6.61 5.04 -9.92
CA LEU A 59 -6.43 4.15 -11.06
C LEU A 59 -5.93 2.75 -10.66
N THR A 60 -5.66 2.55 -9.36
CA THR A 60 -5.13 1.31 -8.77
C THR A 60 -3.90 0.75 -9.49
N THR A 61 -3.06 1.63 -10.06
CA THR A 61 -1.94 1.27 -10.93
C THR A 61 -0.75 2.20 -10.74
N CYS A 62 0.42 1.79 -11.23
CA CYS A 62 1.63 2.60 -11.19
C CYS A 62 1.68 3.57 -12.38
N THR A 63 1.72 4.87 -12.11
CA THR A 63 1.84 5.92 -13.15
C THR A 63 2.73 7.06 -12.66
N THR A 64 3.31 7.82 -13.59
CA THR A 64 4.11 9.01 -13.28
C THR A 64 3.24 10.15 -12.74
N ASP A 65 1.96 10.22 -13.12
CA ASP A 65 1.02 11.25 -12.67
C ASP A 65 0.67 11.15 -11.18
N ALA A 66 0.73 9.94 -10.62
CA ALA A 66 0.49 9.70 -9.20
C ALA A 66 1.54 10.37 -8.29
N LYS A 67 2.65 10.85 -8.85
CA LYS A 67 3.59 11.73 -8.15
C LYS A 67 2.87 12.93 -7.52
N LYS A 68 1.83 13.47 -8.17
CA LYS A 68 1.04 14.61 -7.66
C LYS A 68 0.24 14.23 -6.40
N GLN A 69 -0.14 12.97 -6.27
CA GLN A 69 -0.85 12.42 -5.12
C GLN A 69 0.12 11.98 -4.02
N CYS A 70 1.43 12.08 -4.27
CA CYS A 70 2.44 11.54 -3.38
C CYS A 70 2.50 12.28 -2.03
N GLY A 71 2.32 13.60 -2.04
CA GLY A 71 2.38 14.41 -0.83
C GLY A 71 3.75 14.32 -0.15
N ASP A 72 3.75 14.07 1.16
CA ASP A 72 4.95 13.99 2.02
C ASP A 72 5.69 12.64 1.99
N ARG A 73 5.18 11.69 1.20
CA ARG A 73 5.74 10.34 1.08
C ARG A 73 7.00 10.37 0.21
N LYS A 74 7.93 9.46 0.49
CA LYS A 74 9.23 9.35 -0.19
C LYS A 74 9.17 8.62 -1.52
#